data_AF-A0A397S060-F1
#
_entry.id   AF-A0A397S060-F1
#
_cell.length_a   1.000
_cell.length_b   1.000
_cell.length_c   1.000
_cell.angle_alpha   90.00
_cell.angle_beta   90.00
_cell.angle_gamma   90.00
#
_symmetry.space_group_name_H-M   'P 1'
#
loop_
_entity.id
_entity.type
_entity.pdbx_description
1 polymer ?
#
loop_
_entity_poly.entity_id
_entity_poly.type
_entity_poly.pdbx_seq_one_letter_code
_entity_poly.pdbx_strand_id
1 'polypeptide(L)'
;MKSKSDKLKSFIEKFHIKALVIILLTYLAIVTILYFILRLNDVRDSDGALFSYLDVLVFNILTIAGNDYFFDHNNATRLIGIIFLLFSMIVLSMFTGYISSAFVERRLKQERVLKKMQNMKNHIIILGYKNDLKSLIQDILRKNASLSIENIVLINNLEQEKIDLLKEDKALKGLNVFKGDYTIEQTLLNANIKYASKVLIIGENIENLDDELIDSRVFVTALMVRNLNSKCHICCEVKTERYKNYLLQQNCAEVIYTEEYTRYILSTSTNYSGMSKVMSSFLDNGDGTSVQILTIAEEWVGKKYGELFDYYKKEKKYLLIGVLENMGVERELKHQILSDAQKSTNYGEIIQKLKDVKNLETNCPRLNPSDDFILTKNMGAIVLGEEKWWMIK
;
A
#
# COMPACT_ATOMS: atom_id res chain seq x y z
N MET A 1 21.17 -5.97 1.64
CA MET A 1 22.26 -4.99 1.52
C MET A 1 21.69 -3.80 0.76
N LYS A 2 21.62 -2.59 1.34
CA LYS A 2 21.59 -1.38 0.49
C LYS A 2 22.81 -1.53 -0.42
N SER A 3 22.65 -1.45 -1.73
CA SER A 3 23.82 -1.42 -2.61
C SER A 3 24.71 -0.31 -2.07
N LYS A 4 26.02 -0.56 -1.93
CA LYS A 4 26.96 0.45 -1.40
C LYS A 4 26.77 1.79 -2.14
N SER A 5 26.36 1.72 -3.41
CA SER A 5 25.87 2.82 -4.26
C SER A 5 24.72 3.66 -3.67
N ASP A 6 23.64 3.05 -3.16
CA ASP A 6 22.43 3.81 -2.77
C ASP A 6 22.61 4.53 -1.43
N LYS A 7 23.34 3.90 -0.49
CA LYS A 7 23.77 4.57 0.75
C LYS A 7 24.75 5.71 0.43
N LEU A 8 25.67 5.48 -0.49
CA LEU A 8 26.65 6.49 -0.91
C LEU A 8 25.97 7.65 -1.62
N LYS A 9 25.01 7.41 -2.51
CA LYS A 9 24.20 8.46 -3.18
C LYS A 9 23.37 9.27 -2.19
N SER A 10 22.64 8.61 -1.28
CA SER A 10 21.87 9.29 -0.23
C SER A 10 22.76 10.12 0.71
N PHE A 11 23.96 9.61 1.03
CA PHE A 11 24.93 10.33 1.86
C PHE A 11 25.53 11.52 1.11
N ILE A 12 25.90 11.34 -0.16
CA ILE A 12 26.42 12.39 -1.06
C ILE A 12 25.36 13.48 -1.27
N GLU A 13 24.09 13.13 -1.50
CA GLU A 13 22.98 14.08 -1.62
C GLU A 13 22.77 14.87 -0.33
N LYS A 14 22.66 14.19 0.82
CA LYS A 14 22.53 14.86 2.13
C LYS A 14 23.75 15.74 2.45
N PHE A 15 24.94 15.35 2.01
CA PHE A 15 26.17 16.11 2.16
C PHE A 15 26.18 17.36 1.26
N HIS A 16 25.78 17.24 0.00
CA HIS A 16 25.65 18.39 -0.92
C HIS A 16 24.62 19.40 -0.45
N ILE A 17 23.47 18.94 0.06
CA ILE A 17 22.43 19.83 0.61
C ILE A 17 22.96 20.59 1.81
N LYS A 18 23.58 19.88 2.77
CA LYS A 18 24.19 20.51 3.94
C LYS A 18 25.26 21.51 3.53
N ALA A 19 26.14 21.15 2.59
CA ALA A 19 27.17 22.04 2.08
C ALA A 19 26.58 23.28 1.42
N LEU A 20 25.54 23.15 0.59
CA LEU A 20 24.90 24.27 -0.10
C LEU A 20 24.18 25.20 0.90
N VAL A 21 23.49 24.64 1.90
CA VAL A 21 22.88 25.43 2.99
C VAL A 21 23.95 26.12 3.83
N ILE A 22 25.06 25.46 4.13
CA ILE A 22 26.20 26.07 4.85
C ILE A 22 26.81 27.20 4.02
N ILE A 23 27.01 27.02 2.71
CA ILE A 23 27.52 28.07 1.81
C ILE A 23 26.56 29.27 1.80
N LEU A 24 25.25 29.04 1.71
CA LEU A 24 24.25 30.10 1.75
C LEU A 24 24.25 30.85 3.10
N LEU A 25 24.27 30.12 4.22
CA LEU A 25 24.28 30.70 5.57
C LEU A 25 25.59 31.46 5.87
N THR A 26 26.73 30.92 5.43
CA THR A 26 28.03 31.59 5.57
C THR A 26 28.09 32.85 4.71
N TYR A 27 27.57 32.80 3.48
CA TYR A 27 27.46 33.98 2.63
C TYR A 27 26.57 35.07 3.27
N LEU A 28 25.37 34.70 3.76
CA LEU A 28 24.49 35.61 4.49
C LEU A 28 25.18 36.22 5.73
N ALA A 29 25.91 35.41 6.49
CA ALA A 29 26.67 35.89 7.65
C ALA A 29 27.80 36.86 7.25
N ILE A 30 28.47 36.61 6.13
CA ILE A 30 29.50 37.53 5.61
C ILE A 30 28.86 38.85 5.18
N VAL A 31 27.72 38.81 4.49
CA VAL A 31 26.99 40.01 4.03
C VAL A 31 26.45 40.81 5.21
N THR A 32 25.93 40.18 6.26
CA THR A 32 25.50 40.89 7.49
C THR A 32 26.67 41.53 8.24
N ILE A 33 27.81 40.84 8.35
CA ILE A 33 29.02 41.40 8.95
C ILE A 33 29.52 42.59 8.13
N LEU A 34 29.53 42.47 6.81
CA LEU A 34 29.92 43.55 5.91
C LEU A 34 29.01 44.77 6.03
N TYR A 35 27.69 44.57 6.09
CA TYR A 35 26.72 45.65 6.36
C TYR A 35 27.07 46.39 7.65
N PHE A 36 27.35 45.65 8.73
CA PHE A 36 27.70 46.24 10.01
C PHE A 36 29.01 47.02 9.95
N ILE A 37 30.04 46.51 9.26
CA ILE A 37 31.33 47.20 9.06
C ILE A 37 31.17 48.48 8.24
N LEU A 38 30.43 48.42 7.12
CA LEU A 38 30.19 49.59 6.28
C LEU A 38 29.42 50.66 7.05
N ARG A 39 28.38 50.26 7.81
CA ARG A 39 27.59 51.20 8.58
C ARG A 39 28.39 51.80 9.75
N LEU A 40 29.24 51.02 10.43
CA LEU A 40 30.15 51.54 11.46
C LEU A 40 31.12 52.61 10.93
N ASN A 41 31.58 52.48 9.68
CA ASN A 41 32.42 53.48 9.03
C ASN A 41 31.63 54.72 8.58
N ASP A 42 30.33 54.55 8.28
CA ASP A 42 29.40 55.58 7.80
C ASP A 42 28.75 56.39 8.95
N VAL A 43 28.78 55.89 10.20
CA VAL A 43 28.32 56.61 11.42
C VAL A 43 29.05 57.96 11.65
N ARG A 44 30.09 58.27 10.87
CA ARG A 44 30.77 59.57 10.92
C ARG A 44 29.99 60.71 10.27
N ASP A 45 29.01 60.43 9.40
CA ASP A 45 28.15 61.45 8.80
C ASP A 45 26.67 61.00 8.80
N SER A 46 25.87 61.66 9.66
CA SER A 46 24.40 61.77 9.59
C SER A 46 23.53 60.66 10.21
N ASP A 47 22.77 61.13 11.21
CA ASP A 47 21.57 60.59 11.88
C ASP A 47 21.60 59.16 12.44
N GLY A 48 21.63 59.11 13.77
CA GLY A 48 21.55 57.93 14.64
C GLY A 48 20.21 57.21 14.60
N ALA A 49 19.81 56.72 13.43
CA ALA A 49 18.71 55.78 13.30
C ALA A 49 19.13 54.41 13.87
N LEU A 50 18.34 53.93 14.84
CA LEU A 50 18.52 52.64 15.51
C LEU A 50 18.51 51.48 14.51
N PHE A 51 19.33 50.47 14.79
CA PHE A 51 19.37 49.19 14.08
C PHE A 51 17.99 48.57 13.92
N SER A 52 17.36 48.73 12.76
CA SER A 52 16.18 47.94 12.43
C SER A 52 16.65 46.59 11.91
N TYR A 53 16.24 45.51 12.56
CA TYR A 53 16.46 44.14 12.08
C TYR A 53 15.91 43.96 10.65
N LEU A 54 14.89 44.75 10.27
CA LEU A 54 14.32 44.74 8.93
C LEU A 54 15.28 45.33 7.88
N ASP A 55 16.09 46.34 8.22
CA ASP A 55 17.02 46.95 7.27
C ASP A 55 18.15 45.98 6.91
N VAL A 56 18.63 45.21 7.89
CA VAL A 56 19.59 44.13 7.67
C VAL A 56 19.00 43.07 6.74
N LEU A 57 17.74 42.68 6.93
CA LEU A 57 17.06 41.71 6.08
C LEU A 57 16.89 42.24 4.65
N VAL A 58 16.44 43.49 4.49
CA VAL A 58 16.28 44.15 3.20
C VAL A 58 17.63 44.22 2.48
N PHE A 59 18.70 44.60 3.18
CA PHE A 59 20.06 44.65 2.64
C PHE A 59 20.53 43.27 2.14
N ASN A 60 20.31 42.20 2.91
CA ASN A 60 20.68 40.85 2.50
C ASN A 60 19.90 40.39 1.27
N ILE A 61 18.59 40.65 1.22
CA ILE A 61 17.74 40.28 0.08
C ILE A 61 18.20 41.02 -1.18
N LEU A 62 18.45 42.33 -1.09
CA LEU A 62 18.91 43.15 -2.21
C LEU A 62 20.30 42.71 -2.70
N THR A 63 21.22 42.40 -1.79
CA THR A 63 22.58 41.95 -2.14
C THR A 63 22.55 40.58 -2.81
N ILE A 64 21.75 39.63 -2.31
CA ILE A 64 21.54 38.32 -2.94
C ILE A 64 20.90 38.47 -4.32
N ALA A 65 19.97 39.42 -4.48
CA ALA A 65 19.34 39.72 -5.76
C ALA A 65 20.28 40.42 -6.76
N GLY A 66 21.51 40.75 -6.36
CA GLY A 66 22.51 41.37 -7.24
C GLY A 66 22.47 42.90 -7.27
N ASN A 67 22.02 43.54 -6.20
CA ASN A 67 22.02 45.00 -6.05
C ASN A 67 23.33 45.48 -5.38
N ASP A 68 23.82 46.66 -5.76
CA ASP A 68 25.18 47.15 -5.46
C ASP A 68 25.23 48.44 -4.60
N TYR A 69 24.12 48.75 -3.93
CA TYR A 69 23.76 50.03 -3.27
C TYR A 69 24.81 50.74 -2.38
N PHE A 70 25.94 50.12 -2.01
CA PHE A 70 26.91 50.68 -1.04
C PHE A 70 28.38 50.73 -1.52
N PHE A 71 28.70 50.38 -2.76
CA PHE A 71 30.11 50.24 -3.20
C PHE A 71 30.72 51.44 -3.94
N ASP A 72 30.15 52.65 -3.83
CA ASP A 72 30.35 53.68 -4.86
C ASP A 72 31.55 54.64 -4.70
N HIS A 73 32.29 54.57 -3.58
CA HIS A 73 33.16 55.70 -3.18
C HIS A 73 34.68 55.48 -3.40
N ASN A 74 35.16 54.25 -3.67
CA ASN A 74 36.60 53.95 -3.82
C ASN A 74 36.86 52.84 -4.87
N ASN A 75 37.97 52.91 -5.61
CA ASN A 75 38.35 51.89 -6.59
C ASN A 75 38.49 50.49 -5.96
N ALA A 76 38.94 50.42 -4.70
CA ALA A 76 39.04 49.17 -3.95
C ALA A 76 37.65 48.60 -3.57
N THR A 77 36.70 49.45 -3.17
CA THR A 77 35.35 49.01 -2.80
C THR A 77 34.55 48.57 -4.02
N ARG A 78 34.78 49.20 -5.19
CA ARG A 78 34.19 48.78 -6.47
C ARG A 78 34.61 47.37 -6.88
N LEU A 79 35.90 47.03 -6.77
CA LEU A 79 36.39 45.69 -7.09
C LEU A 79 35.78 44.63 -6.17
N ILE A 80 35.67 44.92 -4.87
CA ILE A 80 35.03 44.05 -3.88
C ILE A 80 33.53 43.88 -4.20
N GLY A 81 32.84 44.98 -4.54
CA GLY A 81 31.44 44.96 -4.94
C GLY A 81 31.19 44.04 -6.15
N ILE A 82 32.02 44.13 -7.18
CA ILE A 82 31.94 43.25 -8.36
C ILE A 82 32.11 41.77 -7.98
N ILE A 83 33.08 41.43 -7.11
CA ILE A 83 33.28 40.06 -6.64
C ILE A 83 32.07 39.56 -5.85
N PHE A 84 31.51 40.41 -4.98
CA PHE A 84 30.32 40.08 -4.19
C PHE A 84 29.08 39.86 -5.06
N LEU A 85 28.87 40.69 -6.08
CA LEU A 85 27.78 40.55 -7.04
C LEU A 85 27.91 39.24 -7.83
N LEU A 86 29.12 38.95 -8.35
CA LEU A 86 29.36 37.69 -9.06
C LEU A 86 29.10 36.49 -8.16
N PHE A 87 29.56 36.54 -6.91
CA PHE A 87 29.33 35.46 -5.94
C PHE A 87 27.85 35.33 -5.56
N SER A 88 27.13 36.44 -5.41
CA SER A 88 25.69 36.44 -5.08
C SER A 88 24.87 35.77 -6.18
N MET A 89 25.18 36.10 -7.45
CA MET A 89 24.55 35.49 -8.61
C MET A 89 24.83 33.98 -8.69
N ILE A 90 26.06 33.56 -8.39
CA ILE A 90 26.44 32.13 -8.36
C ILE A 90 25.66 31.39 -7.27
N VAL A 91 25.65 31.91 -6.04
CA VAL A 91 24.95 31.28 -4.91
C VAL A 91 23.46 31.19 -5.18
N LEU A 92 22.83 32.27 -5.66
CA LEU A 92 21.41 32.30 -5.99
C LEU A 92 21.07 31.34 -7.14
N SER A 93 21.90 31.29 -8.20
CA SER A 93 21.73 30.36 -9.32
C SER A 93 21.85 28.90 -8.87
N MET A 94 22.84 28.57 -8.04
CA MET A 94 22.99 27.22 -7.48
C MET A 94 21.79 26.84 -6.61
N PHE A 95 21.32 27.75 -5.75
CA PHE A 95 20.19 27.50 -4.86
C PHE A 95 18.88 27.28 -5.64
N THR A 96 18.57 28.15 -6.60
CA THR A 96 17.38 28.02 -7.46
C THR A 96 17.46 26.79 -8.36
N GLY A 97 18.64 26.49 -8.92
CA GLY A 97 18.89 25.28 -9.70
C GLY A 97 18.71 24.01 -8.88
N TYR A 98 19.20 23.99 -7.63
CA TYR A 98 19.03 22.87 -6.72
C TYR A 98 17.56 22.61 -6.38
N ILE A 99 16.81 23.65 -6.01
CA ILE A 99 15.37 23.54 -5.72
C ILE A 99 14.65 23.00 -6.96
N SER A 100 14.90 23.59 -8.13
CA SER A 100 14.29 23.16 -9.40
C SER A 100 14.60 21.69 -9.70
N SER A 101 15.85 21.27 -9.56
CA SER A 101 16.27 19.88 -9.73
C SER A 101 15.55 18.94 -8.76
N ALA A 102 15.39 19.33 -7.50
CA ALA A 102 14.69 18.53 -6.50
C ALA A 102 13.20 18.34 -6.84
N PHE A 103 12.53 19.39 -7.32
CA PHE A 103 11.14 19.30 -7.79
C PHE A 103 11.02 18.40 -9.04
N VAL A 104 11.91 18.57 -10.02
CA VAL A 104 11.94 17.76 -11.23
C VAL A 104 12.21 16.29 -10.90
N GLU A 105 13.16 16.00 -10.03
CA GLU A 105 13.48 14.62 -9.64
C GLU A 105 12.30 13.95 -8.93
N ARG A 106 11.62 14.66 -8.01
CA ARG A 106 10.41 14.15 -7.35
C ARG A 106 9.33 13.80 -8.37
N ARG A 107 9.08 14.68 -9.34
CA ARG A 107 8.11 14.45 -10.42
C ARG A 107 8.51 13.25 -11.28
N LEU A 108 9.76 13.17 -11.72
CA LEU A 108 10.25 12.05 -12.52
C LEU A 108 10.18 10.71 -11.78
N LYS A 109 10.45 10.69 -10.46
CA LYS A 109 10.29 9.48 -9.64
C LYS A 109 8.83 9.03 -9.60
N GLN A 110 7.88 9.94 -9.40
CA GLN A 110 6.45 9.61 -9.42
C GLN A 110 6.01 9.09 -10.79
N GLU A 111 6.42 9.74 -11.88
CA GLU A 111 6.08 9.32 -13.24
C GLU A 111 6.66 7.93 -13.58
N ARG A 112 7.88 7.61 -13.13
CA ARG A 112 8.47 6.27 -13.32
C ARG A 112 7.68 5.18 -12.60
N VAL A 113 7.26 5.44 -11.36
CA VAL A 113 6.44 4.51 -10.58
C VAL A 113 5.10 4.28 -11.26
N LEU A 114 4.44 5.35 -11.71
CA LEU A 114 3.18 5.28 -12.45
C LEU A 114 3.31 4.45 -13.75
N LYS A 115 4.34 4.72 -14.55
CA LYS A 115 4.60 3.94 -15.79
C LYS A 115 4.85 2.46 -15.50
N LYS A 116 5.55 2.13 -14.40
CA LYS A 116 5.75 0.73 -13.98
C LYS A 116 4.39 0.08 -13.67
N MET A 117 3.52 0.77 -12.92
CA MET A 117 2.20 0.27 -12.53
C MET A 117 1.25 0.08 -13.71
N GLN A 118 1.26 0.98 -14.69
CA GLN A 118 0.38 0.90 -15.87
C GLN A 118 0.56 -0.39 -16.70
N ASN A 119 1.74 -1.02 -16.64
CA ASN A 119 2.02 -2.26 -17.36
C ASN A 119 1.74 -3.52 -16.53
N MET A 120 1.40 -3.39 -15.24
CA MET A 120 1.17 -4.53 -14.36
C MET A 120 -0.17 -5.20 -14.65
N LYS A 121 -0.21 -6.53 -14.59
CA LYS A 121 -1.42 -7.34 -14.71
C LYS A 121 -1.39 -8.44 -13.66
N ASN A 122 -2.56 -8.88 -13.21
CA ASN A 122 -2.70 -9.94 -12.21
C ASN A 122 -1.97 -9.62 -10.89
N HIS A 123 -1.86 -8.33 -10.56
CA HIS A 123 -1.21 -7.85 -9.34
C HIS A 123 -2.20 -7.66 -8.19
N ILE A 124 -1.66 -7.57 -6.97
CA ILE A 124 -2.42 -7.32 -5.75
C ILE A 124 -2.27 -5.85 -5.37
N ILE A 125 -3.40 -5.21 -5.05
CA ILE A 125 -3.42 -3.83 -4.56
C ILE A 125 -3.85 -3.82 -3.09
N ILE A 126 -3.07 -3.15 -2.25
CA ILE A 126 -3.38 -2.91 -0.85
C ILE A 126 -3.69 -1.43 -0.70
N LEU A 127 -4.90 -1.11 -0.24
CA LEU A 127 -5.41 0.24 -0.04
C LEU A 127 -5.45 0.54 1.45
N GLY A 128 -4.82 1.63 1.85
CA GLY A 128 -4.77 2.10 3.22
C GLY A 128 -3.52 1.66 3.98
N TYR A 129 -3.50 1.96 5.27
CA TYR A 129 -2.42 1.68 6.19
C TYR A 129 -2.90 1.18 7.55
N LYS A 130 -2.08 0.32 8.16
CA LYS A 130 -2.17 -0.14 9.55
C LYS A 130 -0.77 -0.28 10.14
N ASN A 131 -0.65 -0.23 11.46
CA ASN A 131 0.66 -0.30 12.13
C ASN A 131 1.46 -1.56 11.78
N ASP A 132 0.77 -2.70 11.69
CA ASP A 132 1.40 -3.99 11.35
C ASP A 132 1.42 -4.29 9.85
N LEU A 133 1.27 -3.27 8.99
CA LEU A 133 1.25 -3.43 7.53
C LEU A 133 2.52 -4.15 7.02
N LYS A 134 3.67 -3.90 7.66
CA LYS A 134 4.92 -4.59 7.34
C LYS A 134 4.76 -6.11 7.46
N SER A 135 4.28 -6.57 8.62
CA SER A 135 4.08 -7.99 8.91
C SER A 135 3.00 -8.57 7.98
N LEU A 136 1.90 -7.84 7.77
CA LEU A 136 0.84 -8.24 6.86
C LEU A 136 1.36 -8.52 5.44
N ILE A 137 2.18 -7.64 4.87
CA ILE A 137 2.75 -7.85 3.52
C ILE A 137 3.71 -9.05 3.54
N GLN A 138 4.51 -9.22 4.59
CA GLN A 138 5.40 -10.36 4.72
C GLN A 138 4.62 -11.69 4.81
N ASP A 139 3.52 -11.72 5.53
CA ASP A 139 2.67 -12.91 5.67
C ASP A 139 1.94 -13.23 4.36
N ILE A 140 1.49 -12.20 3.62
CA ILE A 140 0.96 -12.38 2.26
C ILE A 140 2.00 -13.02 1.33
N LEU A 141 3.25 -12.56 1.37
CA LEU A 141 4.33 -13.14 0.55
C LEU A 141 4.67 -14.57 0.97
N ARG A 142 4.68 -14.86 2.27
CA ARG A 142 4.96 -16.21 2.79
C ARG A 142 3.88 -17.20 2.37
N LYS A 143 2.62 -16.84 2.52
CA LYS A 143 1.46 -17.67 2.15
C LYS A 143 1.28 -17.82 0.64
N ASN A 144 1.95 -17.00 -0.16
CA ASN A 144 1.88 -17.08 -1.61
C ASN A 144 3.27 -17.04 -2.25
N ALA A 145 3.93 -18.19 -2.29
CA ALA A 145 5.28 -18.32 -2.85
C ALA A 145 5.40 -17.92 -4.33
N SER A 146 4.31 -17.98 -5.09
CA SER A 146 4.28 -17.55 -6.50
C SER A 146 4.23 -16.01 -6.66
N LEU A 147 3.86 -15.31 -5.60
CA LEU A 147 3.71 -13.86 -5.60
C LEU A 147 5.06 -13.17 -5.37
N SER A 148 5.53 -12.45 -6.37
CA SER A 148 6.65 -11.53 -6.18
C SER A 148 6.21 -10.24 -5.51
N ILE A 149 7.08 -9.65 -4.69
CA ILE A 149 6.84 -8.34 -4.05
C ILE A 149 6.60 -7.21 -5.08
N GLU A 150 7.16 -7.36 -6.28
CA GLU A 150 6.96 -6.40 -7.37
C GLU A 150 5.55 -6.45 -7.96
N ASN A 151 4.78 -7.50 -7.66
CA ASN A 151 3.37 -7.62 -8.03
C ASN A 151 2.43 -7.08 -6.93
N ILE A 152 2.96 -6.42 -5.90
CA ILE A 152 2.16 -5.74 -4.88
C ILE A 152 2.26 -4.23 -5.07
N VAL A 153 1.11 -3.57 -5.08
CA VAL A 153 0.98 -2.12 -5.09
C VAL A 153 0.32 -1.66 -3.80
N LEU A 154 1.00 -0.81 -3.05
CA LEU A 154 0.47 -0.20 -1.83
C LEU A 154 0.06 1.25 -2.12
N ILE A 155 -1.19 1.60 -1.84
CA ILE A 155 -1.71 2.96 -1.92
C ILE A 155 -2.02 3.45 -0.52
N ASN A 156 -1.36 4.53 -0.08
CA ASN A 156 -1.66 5.18 1.18
C ASN A 156 -1.27 6.67 1.17
N ASN A 157 -1.70 7.41 2.19
CA ASN A 157 -1.38 8.82 2.37
C ASN A 157 -0.22 9.08 3.35
N LEU A 158 0.61 8.06 3.64
CA LEU A 158 1.67 8.19 4.63
C LEU A 158 2.76 9.18 4.22
N GLU A 159 3.49 9.62 5.24
CA GLU A 159 4.74 10.36 5.07
C GLU A 159 5.83 9.47 4.46
N GLN A 160 6.71 10.10 3.68
CA GLN A 160 7.77 9.40 2.95
C GLN A 160 8.69 8.62 3.89
N GLU A 161 8.93 9.12 5.10
CA GLU A 161 9.78 8.48 6.10
C GLU A 161 9.25 7.10 6.51
N LYS A 162 7.94 6.98 6.79
CA LYS A 162 7.31 5.68 7.11
C LYS A 162 7.39 4.71 5.93
N ILE A 163 7.23 5.20 4.71
CA ILE A 163 7.37 4.38 3.49
C ILE A 163 8.82 3.91 3.32
N ASP A 164 9.79 4.78 3.59
CA ASP A 164 11.21 4.45 3.48
C ASP A 164 11.59 3.37 4.52
N LEU A 165 11.06 3.46 5.75
CA LEU A 165 11.20 2.43 6.79
C LEU A 165 10.68 1.07 6.35
N LEU A 166 9.52 1.01 5.68
CA LEU A 166 9.01 -0.23 5.09
C LEU A 166 10.00 -0.81 4.06
N LYS A 167 10.58 0.04 3.22
CA LYS A 167 11.53 -0.35 2.16
C LYS A 167 12.94 -0.66 2.65
N GLU A 168 13.28 -0.37 3.91
CA GLU A 168 14.56 -0.77 4.48
C GLU A 168 14.67 -2.29 4.69
N ASP A 169 13.52 -2.95 4.87
CA ASP A 169 13.47 -4.39 4.96
C ASP A 169 13.83 -5.03 3.61
N LYS A 170 14.69 -6.06 3.65
CA LYS A 170 15.10 -6.78 2.44
C LYS A 170 13.92 -7.46 1.76
N ALA A 171 12.94 -7.96 2.51
CA ALA A 171 11.78 -8.68 1.98
C ALA A 171 10.84 -7.74 1.19
N LEU A 172 10.81 -6.46 1.55
CA LEU A 172 9.96 -5.45 0.92
C LEU A 172 10.72 -4.58 -0.09
N LYS A 173 11.98 -4.92 -0.37
CA LYS A 173 12.85 -4.21 -1.32
C LYS A 173 12.37 -4.48 -2.76
N GLY A 174 11.41 -3.68 -3.21
CA GLY A 174 10.75 -3.86 -4.51
C GLY A 174 9.26 -3.52 -4.49
N LEU A 175 8.69 -3.32 -3.29
CA LEU A 175 7.29 -2.93 -3.11
C LEU A 175 7.01 -1.63 -3.86
N ASN A 176 6.02 -1.68 -4.76
CA ASN A 176 5.56 -0.48 -5.45
C ASN A 176 4.63 0.28 -4.50
N VAL A 177 4.99 1.52 -4.18
CA VAL A 177 4.20 2.36 -3.26
C VAL A 177 3.78 3.60 -4.02
N PHE A 178 2.48 3.88 -4.03
CA PHE A 178 1.90 5.09 -4.58
C PHE A 178 1.29 5.91 -3.46
N LYS A 179 1.71 7.17 -3.35
CA LYS A 179 1.13 8.09 -2.37
C LYS A 179 -0.15 8.68 -2.94
N GLY A 180 -1.29 8.45 -2.30
CA GLY A 180 -2.57 9.00 -2.73
C GLY A 180 -3.73 8.51 -1.88
N ASP A 181 -4.85 9.25 -1.96
CA ASP A 181 -6.11 8.85 -1.34
C ASP A 181 -6.79 7.80 -2.21
N TYR A 182 -7.04 6.62 -1.65
CA TYR A 182 -7.69 5.50 -2.33
C TYR A 182 -9.18 5.73 -2.59
N THR A 183 -9.81 6.74 -1.99
CA THR A 183 -11.20 7.13 -2.26
C THR A 183 -11.36 7.87 -3.60
N ILE A 184 -10.25 8.29 -4.23
CA ILE A 184 -10.23 9.00 -5.50
C ILE A 184 -10.03 8.03 -6.66
N GLU A 185 -10.93 8.09 -7.65
CA GLU A 185 -10.90 7.20 -8.82
C GLU A 185 -9.58 7.24 -9.59
N GLN A 186 -9.05 8.44 -9.82
CA GLN A 186 -7.78 8.63 -10.52
C GLN A 186 -6.61 7.91 -9.81
N THR A 187 -6.62 7.84 -8.48
CA THR A 187 -5.61 7.10 -7.70
C THR A 187 -5.66 5.61 -8.01
N LEU A 188 -6.85 5.03 -8.10
CA LEU A 188 -7.04 3.61 -8.42
C LEU A 188 -6.66 3.30 -9.88
N LEU A 189 -7.02 4.18 -10.81
CA LEU A 189 -6.62 4.07 -12.22
C LEU A 189 -5.10 4.12 -12.39
N ASN A 190 -4.44 5.02 -11.67
CA ASN A 190 -2.97 5.13 -11.64
C ASN A 190 -2.29 3.85 -11.14
N ALA A 191 -2.93 3.11 -10.23
CA ALA A 191 -2.47 1.80 -9.75
C ALA A 191 -2.90 0.63 -10.65
N ASN A 192 -3.49 0.92 -11.81
CA ASN A 192 -3.96 -0.04 -12.79
C ASN A 192 -4.99 -1.07 -12.26
N ILE A 193 -5.91 -0.61 -11.42
CA ILE A 193 -6.97 -1.42 -10.77
C ILE A 193 -7.76 -2.32 -11.74
N LYS A 194 -7.90 -1.90 -12.99
CA LYS A 194 -8.61 -2.63 -14.06
C LYS A 194 -8.05 -4.02 -14.33
N TYR A 195 -6.75 -4.24 -14.10
CA TYR A 195 -6.08 -5.52 -14.31
C TYR A 195 -5.58 -6.18 -13.02
N ALA A 196 -5.93 -5.60 -11.86
CA ALA A 196 -5.65 -6.21 -10.57
C ALA A 196 -6.46 -7.50 -10.40
N SER A 197 -5.86 -8.49 -9.74
CA SER A 197 -6.53 -9.77 -9.44
C SER A 197 -7.18 -9.75 -8.07
N LYS A 198 -6.51 -9.13 -7.09
CA LYS A 198 -6.99 -8.99 -5.71
C LYS A 198 -6.79 -7.57 -5.20
N VAL A 199 -7.75 -7.09 -4.44
CA VAL A 199 -7.69 -5.81 -3.74
C VAL A 199 -8.01 -6.04 -2.28
N LEU A 200 -7.12 -5.58 -1.40
CA LEU A 200 -7.31 -5.52 0.04
C LEU A 200 -7.53 -4.07 0.45
N ILE A 201 -8.69 -3.76 1.02
CA ILE A 201 -9.04 -2.43 1.51
C ILE A 201 -9.01 -2.46 3.04
N ILE A 202 -8.10 -1.70 3.63
CA ILE A 202 -7.88 -1.68 5.07
C ILE A 202 -8.67 -0.51 5.69
N GLY A 203 -9.46 -0.80 6.73
CA GLY A 203 -10.05 0.21 7.59
C GLY A 203 -8.97 0.92 8.41
N GLU A 204 -8.47 2.04 7.90
CA GLU A 204 -7.32 2.75 8.48
C GLU A 204 -7.57 3.21 9.92
N ASN A 205 -6.49 3.24 10.72
CA ASN A 205 -6.50 3.89 12.03
C ASN A 205 -6.02 5.33 11.86
N ILE A 206 -6.94 6.23 11.50
CA ILE A 206 -6.67 7.67 11.40
C ILE A 206 -7.05 8.32 12.73
N GLU A 207 -6.11 9.01 13.37
CA GLU A 207 -6.37 9.75 14.60
C GLU A 207 -7.48 10.80 14.37
N ASN A 208 -8.43 10.86 15.30
CA ASN A 208 -9.58 11.78 15.28
C ASN A 208 -10.61 11.53 14.16
N LEU A 209 -10.56 10.38 13.48
CA LEU A 209 -11.61 9.98 12.56
C LEU A 209 -12.48 8.90 13.22
N ASP A 210 -13.80 9.06 13.13
CA ASP A 210 -14.74 8.09 13.64
C ASP A 210 -14.71 6.79 12.81
N ASP A 211 -14.97 5.66 13.45
CA ASP A 211 -14.92 4.34 12.82
C ASP A 211 -15.99 4.22 11.72
N GLU A 212 -17.16 4.87 11.88
CA GLU A 212 -18.17 4.94 10.81
C GLU A 212 -17.67 5.67 9.56
N LEU A 213 -16.89 6.74 9.74
CA LEU A 213 -16.32 7.49 8.61
C LEU A 213 -15.22 6.70 7.93
N ILE A 214 -14.40 5.97 8.70
CA ILE A 214 -13.38 5.05 8.16
C ILE A 214 -14.06 3.97 7.30
N ASP A 215 -15.08 3.30 7.82
CA ASP A 215 -15.80 2.27 7.09
C ASP A 215 -16.55 2.82 5.87
N SER A 216 -17.05 4.07 5.94
CA SER A 216 -17.64 4.74 4.77
C SER A 216 -16.64 4.89 3.62
N ARG A 217 -15.37 5.20 3.93
CA ARG A 217 -14.29 5.29 2.93
C ARG A 217 -14.01 3.91 2.33
N VAL A 218 -13.98 2.86 3.15
CA VAL A 218 -13.84 1.47 2.69
C VAL A 218 -14.98 1.10 1.74
N PHE A 219 -16.21 1.43 2.10
CA PHE A 219 -17.41 1.16 1.30
C PHE A 219 -17.40 1.87 -0.06
N VAL A 220 -17.16 3.18 -0.09
CA VAL A 220 -17.08 3.97 -1.33
C VAL A 220 -15.97 3.41 -2.24
N THR A 221 -14.84 3.05 -1.65
CA THR A 221 -13.70 2.49 -2.39
C THR A 221 -14.03 1.11 -2.97
N ALA A 222 -14.67 0.23 -2.20
CA ALA A 222 -15.08 -1.09 -2.66
C ALA A 222 -16.06 -1.00 -3.85
N LEU A 223 -17.03 -0.09 -3.79
CA LEU A 223 -17.94 0.21 -4.90
C LEU A 223 -17.18 0.67 -6.16
N MET A 224 -16.24 1.60 -5.98
CA MET A 224 -15.43 2.12 -7.08
C MET A 224 -14.55 1.04 -7.72
N VAL A 225 -13.90 0.21 -6.89
CA VAL A 225 -13.11 -0.95 -7.37
C VAL A 225 -14.00 -1.90 -8.16
N ARG A 226 -15.20 -2.23 -7.66
CA ARG A 226 -16.14 -3.12 -8.34
C ARG A 226 -16.60 -2.55 -9.69
N ASN A 227 -16.83 -1.24 -9.77
CA ASN A 227 -17.20 -0.56 -11.02
C ASN A 227 -16.05 -0.58 -12.04
N LEU A 228 -14.82 -0.29 -11.61
CA LEU A 228 -13.65 -0.26 -12.49
C LEU A 228 -13.19 -1.67 -12.91
N ASN A 229 -13.37 -2.66 -12.04
CA ASN A 229 -12.99 -4.05 -12.26
C ASN A 229 -14.02 -5.01 -11.64
N SER A 230 -15.03 -5.36 -12.44
CA SER A 230 -16.11 -6.26 -12.03
C SER A 230 -15.66 -7.68 -11.65
N LYS A 231 -14.45 -8.11 -12.04
CA LYS A 231 -13.90 -9.45 -11.78
C LYS A 231 -12.92 -9.50 -10.61
N CYS A 232 -12.52 -8.36 -10.07
CA CYS A 232 -11.56 -8.32 -8.97
C CYS A 232 -12.10 -9.05 -7.75
N HIS A 233 -11.25 -9.83 -7.10
CA HIS A 233 -11.52 -10.33 -5.75
C HIS A 233 -11.26 -9.19 -4.76
N ILE A 234 -12.28 -8.78 -4.02
CA ILE A 234 -12.23 -7.64 -3.09
C ILE A 234 -12.36 -8.18 -1.68
N CYS A 235 -11.35 -7.90 -0.86
CA CYS A 235 -11.31 -8.17 0.57
C CYS A 235 -11.30 -6.82 1.30
N CYS A 236 -12.20 -6.63 2.26
CA CYS A 236 -12.32 -5.39 3.02
C CYS A 236 -12.20 -5.67 4.51
N GLU A 237 -11.44 -4.85 5.23
CA GLU A 237 -11.48 -4.78 6.69
C GLU A 237 -12.41 -3.63 7.10
N VAL A 238 -13.34 -3.90 8.02
CA VAL A 238 -14.24 -2.91 8.60
C VAL A 238 -14.23 -2.97 10.12
N LYS A 239 -14.61 -1.86 10.74
CA LYS A 239 -14.67 -1.69 12.20
C LYS A 239 -16.07 -1.75 12.78
N THR A 240 -17.10 -1.68 11.94
CA THR A 240 -18.50 -1.71 12.37
C THR A 240 -19.28 -2.81 11.63
N GLU A 241 -20.19 -3.45 12.35
CA GLU A 241 -21.04 -4.52 11.82
C GLU A 241 -22.00 -4.01 10.72
N ARG A 242 -22.40 -2.73 10.79
CA ARG A 242 -23.31 -2.12 9.82
C ARG A 242 -22.76 -2.17 8.40
N TYR A 243 -21.49 -1.78 8.21
CA TYR A 243 -20.86 -1.77 6.89
C TYR A 243 -20.51 -3.16 6.38
N LYS A 244 -20.30 -4.15 7.27
CA LYS A 244 -20.14 -5.55 6.89
C LYS A 244 -21.29 -6.02 5.99
N ASN A 245 -22.53 -5.80 6.42
CA ASN A 245 -23.71 -6.23 5.68
C ASN A 245 -23.86 -5.51 4.33
N TYR A 246 -23.59 -4.20 4.28
CA TYR A 246 -23.64 -3.45 3.03
C TYR A 246 -22.56 -3.90 2.03
N LEU A 247 -21.33 -4.16 2.47
CA LEU A 247 -20.25 -4.61 1.60
C LEU A 247 -20.51 -6.02 1.04
N LEU A 248 -21.07 -6.92 1.84
CA LEU A 248 -21.49 -8.25 1.38
C LEU A 248 -22.55 -8.14 0.29
N GLN A 249 -23.53 -7.22 0.42
CA GLN A 249 -24.52 -6.96 -0.63
C GLN A 249 -23.93 -6.37 -1.92
N GLN A 250 -22.72 -5.81 -1.87
CA GLN A 250 -21.99 -5.29 -3.04
C GLN A 250 -21.04 -6.33 -3.65
N ASN A 251 -21.24 -7.62 -3.33
CA ASN A 251 -20.44 -8.74 -3.81
C ASN A 251 -18.95 -8.56 -3.50
N CYS A 252 -18.62 -7.96 -2.35
CA CYS A 252 -17.26 -8.07 -1.82
C CYS A 252 -17.05 -9.53 -1.43
N ALA A 253 -15.96 -10.13 -1.92
CA ALA A 253 -15.74 -11.56 -1.75
C ALA A 253 -15.51 -11.92 -0.29
N GLU A 254 -14.83 -11.04 0.44
CA GLU A 254 -14.54 -11.19 1.85
C GLU A 254 -14.70 -9.84 2.56
N VAL A 255 -15.36 -9.85 3.72
CA VAL A 255 -15.50 -8.67 4.58
C VAL A 255 -15.17 -9.07 6.01
N ILE A 256 -14.02 -8.61 6.49
CA ILE A 256 -13.46 -8.93 7.79
C ILE A 256 -13.90 -7.85 8.77
N TYR A 257 -14.81 -8.20 9.67
CA TYR A 257 -15.12 -7.37 10.84
C TYR A 257 -14.27 -7.84 12.02
N THR A 258 -13.16 -7.14 12.28
CA THR A 258 -12.11 -7.60 13.21
C THR A 258 -12.63 -7.86 14.63
N GLU A 259 -13.51 -7.01 15.15
CA GLU A 259 -14.06 -7.17 16.51
C GLU A 259 -14.94 -8.40 16.68
N GLU A 260 -15.60 -8.88 15.62
CA GLU A 260 -16.40 -10.10 15.69
C GLU A 260 -15.53 -11.34 15.95
N TYR A 261 -14.42 -11.47 15.22
CA TYR A 261 -13.48 -12.57 15.42
C TYR A 261 -12.79 -12.49 16.79
N THR A 262 -12.37 -11.29 17.21
CA THR A 262 -11.81 -11.07 18.55
C THR A 262 -12.81 -11.50 19.63
N ARG A 263 -14.08 -11.09 19.51
CA ARG A 263 -15.16 -11.47 20.43
C ARG A 263 -15.37 -12.98 20.47
N TYR A 264 -15.39 -13.68 19.34
CA TYR A 264 -15.52 -15.13 19.30
C TYR A 264 -14.36 -15.87 19.96
N ILE A 265 -13.12 -15.40 19.75
CA ILE A 265 -11.94 -15.97 20.39
C ILE A 265 -11.99 -15.75 21.90
N LEU A 266 -12.33 -14.54 22.35
CA LEU A 266 -12.43 -14.21 23.78
C LEU A 266 -13.53 -15.03 24.47
N SER A 267 -14.74 -15.07 23.91
CA SER A 267 -15.87 -15.80 24.48
C SER A 267 -15.64 -17.31 24.53
N THR A 268 -14.94 -17.86 23.53
CA THR A 268 -14.63 -19.30 23.53
C THR A 268 -13.48 -19.62 24.49
N SER A 269 -12.55 -18.68 24.68
CA SER A 269 -11.43 -18.83 25.61
C SER A 269 -11.85 -18.81 27.09
N THR A 270 -13.05 -18.31 27.42
CA THR A 270 -13.59 -18.44 28.79
C THR A 270 -14.00 -19.87 29.13
N ASN A 271 -14.45 -20.62 28.12
CA ASN A 271 -14.86 -22.02 28.27
C ASN A 271 -13.70 -23.00 28.08
N TYR A 272 -12.76 -22.67 27.18
CA TYR A 272 -11.67 -23.56 26.80
C TYR A 272 -10.30 -22.86 26.93
N SER A 273 -9.52 -23.30 27.91
CA SER A 273 -8.13 -22.85 28.04
C SER A 273 -7.31 -23.25 26.81
N GLY A 274 -6.67 -22.27 26.17
CA GLY A 274 -5.82 -22.48 25.00
C GLY A 274 -6.51 -22.30 23.65
N MET A 275 -7.79 -21.93 23.58
CA MET A 275 -8.49 -21.72 22.30
C MET A 275 -7.78 -20.70 21.40
N SER A 276 -7.29 -19.59 21.96
CA SER A 276 -6.52 -18.59 21.21
C SER A 276 -5.26 -19.19 20.55
N LYS A 277 -4.58 -20.11 21.24
CA LYS A 277 -3.40 -20.80 20.70
C LYS A 277 -3.80 -21.71 19.53
N VAL A 278 -4.87 -22.49 19.68
CA VAL A 278 -5.39 -23.37 18.61
C VAL A 278 -5.75 -22.55 17.37
N MET A 279 -6.49 -21.45 17.54
CA MET A 279 -6.87 -20.57 16.43
C MET A 279 -5.64 -19.97 15.74
N SER A 280 -4.62 -19.57 16.50
CA SER A 280 -3.38 -19.06 15.93
C SER A 280 -2.60 -20.12 15.14
N SER A 281 -2.58 -21.38 15.61
CA SER A 281 -1.98 -22.50 14.87
C SER A 281 -2.75 -22.85 13.59
N PHE A 282 -4.06 -22.61 13.51
CA PHE A 282 -4.79 -22.79 12.25
C PHE A 282 -4.46 -21.73 11.19
N LEU A 283 -4.07 -20.53 11.60
CA LEU A 283 -3.80 -19.40 10.69
C LEU A 283 -2.33 -19.26 10.29
N ASP A 284 -1.48 -20.23 10.63
CA ASP A 284 -0.01 -20.23 10.52
C ASP A 284 0.69 -19.21 11.44
N ASN A 285 1.41 -19.72 12.45
CA ASN A 285 2.29 -18.92 13.32
C ASN A 285 3.79 -19.10 12.96
N GLY A 286 4.11 -19.70 11.81
CA GLY A 286 5.47 -20.06 11.41
C GLY A 286 5.90 -21.46 11.89
N ASP A 287 4.97 -22.29 12.36
CA ASP A 287 5.15 -23.72 12.59
C ASP A 287 4.97 -24.55 11.31
N GLY A 288 4.55 -23.91 10.22
CA GLY A 288 4.47 -24.49 8.89
C GLY A 288 3.27 -25.40 8.67
N THR A 289 2.32 -25.46 9.62
CA THR A 289 1.05 -26.18 9.45
C THR A 289 -0.09 -25.17 9.53
N SER A 290 -0.97 -25.16 8.53
CA SER A 290 -2.06 -24.18 8.48
C SER A 290 -3.28 -24.70 7.74
N VAL A 291 -4.40 -24.01 7.94
CA VAL A 291 -5.61 -24.25 7.16
C VAL A 291 -5.44 -23.65 5.77
N GLN A 292 -5.59 -24.50 4.76
CA GLN A 292 -5.43 -24.17 3.36
C GLN A 292 -6.69 -24.57 2.59
N ILE A 293 -6.98 -23.82 1.54
CA ILE A 293 -8.08 -24.12 0.61
C ILE A 293 -7.44 -24.54 -0.71
N LEU A 294 -7.65 -25.80 -1.09
CA LEU A 294 -7.09 -26.38 -2.31
C LEU A 294 -8.20 -26.62 -3.33
N THR A 295 -7.89 -26.49 -4.62
CA THR A 295 -8.80 -26.90 -5.69
C THR A 295 -8.97 -28.42 -5.67
N ILE A 296 -10.21 -28.87 -5.81
CA ILE A 296 -10.51 -30.30 -6.00
C ILE A 296 -10.38 -30.60 -7.51
N ALA A 297 -9.59 -31.62 -7.86
CA ALA A 297 -9.43 -32.02 -9.25
C ALA A 297 -10.73 -32.62 -9.82
N GLU A 298 -10.95 -32.48 -11.13
CA GLU A 298 -12.20 -32.93 -11.79
C GLU A 298 -12.47 -34.43 -11.60
N GLU A 299 -11.43 -35.25 -11.40
CA GLU A 299 -11.50 -36.69 -11.13
C GLU A 299 -12.22 -37.05 -9.82
N TRP A 300 -12.40 -36.09 -8.91
CA TRP A 300 -13.12 -36.27 -7.65
C TRP A 300 -14.58 -35.84 -7.74
N VAL A 301 -15.00 -35.18 -8.82
CA VAL A 301 -16.40 -34.78 -9.01
C VAL A 301 -17.27 -36.03 -9.15
N GLY A 302 -18.33 -36.11 -8.34
CA GLY A 302 -19.23 -37.26 -8.26
C GLY A 302 -18.80 -38.34 -7.26
N LYS A 303 -17.58 -38.26 -6.70
CA LYS A 303 -17.13 -39.19 -5.64
C LYS A 303 -17.62 -38.77 -4.26
N LYS A 304 -17.52 -39.69 -3.32
CA LYS A 304 -17.89 -39.51 -1.91
C LYS A 304 -16.83 -38.74 -1.14
N TYR A 305 -17.27 -37.91 -0.20
CA TYR A 305 -16.39 -37.17 0.71
C TYR A 305 -15.48 -38.09 1.53
N GLY A 306 -15.98 -39.24 1.98
CA GLY A 306 -15.18 -40.20 2.75
C GLY A 306 -13.96 -40.72 1.99
N GLU A 307 -14.08 -40.91 0.66
CA GLU A 307 -12.96 -41.32 -0.20
C GLU A 307 -11.91 -40.20 -0.30
N LEU A 308 -12.35 -38.95 -0.42
CA LEU A 308 -11.47 -37.78 -0.47
C LEU A 308 -10.76 -37.56 0.87
N PHE A 309 -11.48 -37.75 1.98
CA PHE A 309 -10.94 -37.68 3.33
C PHE A 309 -9.80 -38.70 3.51
N ASP A 310 -10.04 -39.95 3.12
CA ASP A 310 -9.06 -41.02 3.17
C ASP A 310 -7.82 -40.72 2.32
N TYR A 311 -8.03 -40.19 1.11
CA TYR A 311 -6.93 -39.78 0.23
C TYR A 311 -6.05 -38.69 0.84
N TYR A 312 -6.65 -37.60 1.33
CA TYR A 312 -5.86 -36.53 1.97
C TYR A 312 -5.13 -37.04 3.21
N LYS A 313 -5.78 -37.88 4.02
CA LYS A 313 -5.20 -38.40 5.26
C LYS A 313 -4.06 -39.39 5.00
N LYS A 314 -4.26 -40.36 4.12
CA LYS A 314 -3.32 -41.47 3.87
C LYS A 314 -2.20 -41.06 2.91
N GLU A 315 -2.52 -40.41 1.80
CA GLU A 315 -1.54 -40.10 0.75
C GLU A 315 -0.87 -38.74 0.95
N LYS A 316 -1.65 -37.70 1.27
CA LYS A 316 -1.12 -36.33 1.41
C LYS A 316 -0.65 -35.98 2.82
N LYS A 317 -1.01 -36.79 3.82
CA LYS A 317 -0.80 -36.54 5.25
C LYS A 317 -1.44 -35.22 5.73
N TYR A 318 -2.54 -34.83 5.08
CA TYR A 318 -3.33 -33.66 5.46
C TYR A 318 -4.62 -34.12 6.13
N LEU A 319 -5.12 -33.32 7.08
CA LEU A 319 -6.46 -33.51 7.63
C LEU A 319 -7.44 -32.74 6.76
N LEU A 320 -8.34 -33.43 6.07
CA LEU A 320 -9.47 -32.78 5.41
C LEU A 320 -10.49 -32.37 6.50
N ILE A 321 -10.68 -31.07 6.68
CA ILE A 321 -11.63 -30.50 7.63
C ILE A 321 -13.03 -30.47 7.03
N GLY A 322 -13.12 -30.20 5.73
CA GLY A 322 -14.38 -30.09 5.02
C GLY A 322 -14.21 -29.63 3.58
N VAL A 323 -15.30 -29.14 2.99
CA VAL A 323 -15.33 -28.62 1.62
C VAL A 323 -15.78 -27.18 1.61
N LEU A 324 -15.27 -26.41 0.66
CA LEU A 324 -15.71 -25.06 0.36
C LEU A 324 -16.62 -25.13 -0.88
N GLU A 325 -17.91 -24.95 -0.69
CA GLU A 325 -18.88 -24.95 -1.78
C GLU A 325 -18.78 -23.64 -2.58
N ASN A 326 -19.00 -23.72 -3.89
CA ASN A 326 -19.05 -22.56 -4.79
C ASN A 326 -17.78 -21.69 -4.72
N MET A 327 -16.60 -22.33 -4.73
CA MET A 327 -15.31 -21.65 -4.66
C MET A 327 -15.07 -20.79 -5.90
N GLY A 328 -14.77 -19.51 -5.70
CA GLY A 328 -14.38 -18.59 -6.77
C GLY A 328 -14.99 -17.19 -6.65
N VAL A 329 -14.82 -16.41 -7.72
CA VAL A 329 -15.43 -15.08 -7.85
C VAL A 329 -16.86 -15.25 -8.34
N GLU A 330 -17.82 -14.70 -7.61
CA GLU A 330 -19.27 -14.82 -7.87
C GLU A 330 -19.65 -14.57 -9.33
N ARG A 331 -19.16 -13.48 -9.93
CA ARG A 331 -19.52 -13.14 -11.32
C ARG A 331 -19.06 -14.20 -12.32
N GLU A 332 -17.86 -14.76 -12.13
CA GLU A 332 -17.31 -15.79 -13.02
C GLU A 332 -18.03 -17.12 -12.83
N LEU A 333 -18.28 -17.49 -11.57
CA LEU A 333 -19.01 -18.69 -11.21
C LEU A 333 -20.45 -18.66 -11.76
N LYS A 334 -21.17 -17.55 -11.56
CA LYS A 334 -22.52 -17.37 -12.11
C LYS A 334 -22.50 -17.48 -13.63
N HIS A 335 -21.55 -16.83 -14.31
CA HIS A 335 -21.41 -16.95 -15.76
C HIS A 335 -21.14 -18.40 -16.21
N GLN A 336 -20.27 -19.13 -15.50
CA GLN A 336 -19.95 -20.53 -15.81
C GLN A 336 -21.16 -21.44 -15.64
N ILE A 337 -21.89 -21.33 -14.50
CA ILE A 337 -23.09 -22.13 -14.23
C ILE A 337 -24.18 -21.83 -15.27
N LEU A 338 -24.36 -20.56 -15.64
CA LEU A 338 -25.32 -20.17 -16.69
C LEU A 338 -24.94 -20.73 -18.06
N SER A 339 -23.66 -20.67 -18.44
CA SER A 339 -23.17 -21.24 -19.68
C SER A 339 -23.33 -22.77 -19.71
N ASP A 340 -23.06 -23.44 -18.59
CA ASP A 340 -23.24 -24.89 -18.48
C ASP A 340 -24.73 -25.28 -18.46
N ALA A 341 -25.61 -24.45 -17.92
CA ALA A 341 -27.07 -24.64 -17.99
C ALA A 341 -27.58 -24.51 -19.43
N GLN A 342 -27.09 -23.56 -20.23
CA GLN A 342 -27.51 -23.40 -21.63
C GLN A 342 -27.13 -24.57 -22.54
N LYS A 343 -26.17 -25.40 -22.13
CA LYS A 343 -25.79 -26.62 -22.85
C LYS A 343 -26.77 -27.77 -22.62
N SER A 344 -27.63 -27.71 -21.60
CA SER A 344 -28.64 -28.75 -21.38
C SER A 344 -29.83 -28.55 -22.31
N THR A 345 -30.48 -29.64 -22.71
CA THR A 345 -31.67 -29.64 -23.57
C THR A 345 -32.99 -29.53 -22.80
N ASN A 346 -32.95 -29.65 -21.47
CA ASN A 346 -34.14 -29.65 -20.61
C ASN A 346 -34.48 -28.24 -20.10
N TYR A 347 -35.54 -27.63 -20.67
CA TYR A 347 -36.02 -26.30 -20.29
C TYR A 347 -36.35 -26.16 -18.79
N GLY A 348 -36.87 -27.20 -18.13
CA GLY A 348 -37.21 -27.15 -16.70
C GLY A 348 -35.97 -27.04 -15.82
N GLU A 349 -34.93 -27.81 -16.12
CA GLU A 349 -33.64 -27.75 -15.43
C GLU A 349 -32.93 -26.40 -15.65
N ILE A 350 -33.05 -25.81 -16.85
CA ILE A 350 -32.48 -24.49 -17.14
C ILE A 350 -33.13 -23.44 -16.26
N ILE A 351 -34.47 -23.40 -16.17
CA ILE A 351 -35.19 -22.43 -15.33
C ILE A 351 -34.85 -22.62 -13.86
N GLN A 352 -34.71 -23.86 -13.40
CA GLN A 352 -34.34 -24.15 -12.02
C GLN A 352 -32.91 -23.66 -11.72
N LYS A 353 -31.92 -24.01 -12.56
CA LYS A 353 -30.54 -23.52 -12.42
C LYS A 353 -30.46 -22.00 -12.47
N LEU A 354 -31.27 -21.34 -13.30
CA LEU A 354 -31.34 -19.87 -13.34
C LEU A 354 -31.82 -19.26 -12.02
N LYS A 355 -32.80 -19.88 -11.36
CA LYS A 355 -33.28 -19.46 -10.04
C LYS A 355 -32.23 -19.69 -8.97
N ASP A 356 -31.59 -20.86 -8.98
CA ASP A 356 -30.59 -21.25 -7.99
C ASP A 356 -29.36 -20.34 -8.07
N VAL A 357 -28.93 -19.96 -9.27
CA VAL A 357 -27.82 -19.02 -9.51
C VAL A 357 -28.07 -17.64 -8.89
N LYS A 358 -29.32 -17.19 -8.77
CA LYS A 358 -29.64 -15.88 -8.21
C LYS A 358 -29.27 -15.78 -6.73
N ASN A 359 -29.51 -16.86 -5.98
CA ASN A 359 -29.30 -16.93 -4.53
C ASN A 359 -28.01 -17.68 -4.16
N LEU A 360 -27.14 -17.93 -5.14
CA LEU A 360 -25.90 -18.66 -4.94
C LEU A 360 -24.94 -17.84 -4.08
N GLU A 361 -24.63 -18.36 -2.89
CA GLU A 361 -23.55 -17.86 -2.06
C GLU A 361 -22.22 -18.51 -2.49
N THR A 362 -21.19 -17.69 -2.69
CA THR A 362 -19.84 -18.16 -3.02
C THR A 362 -18.99 -18.43 -1.78
N ASN A 363 -18.04 -19.36 -1.91
CA ASN A 363 -17.05 -19.67 -0.87
C ASN A 363 -17.71 -20.07 0.46
N CYS A 364 -18.76 -20.88 0.41
CA CYS A 364 -19.52 -21.30 1.59
C CYS A 364 -18.83 -22.52 2.25
N PRO A 365 -18.30 -22.41 3.48
CA PRO A 365 -17.60 -23.51 4.12
C PRO A 365 -18.59 -24.53 4.69
N ARG A 366 -18.41 -25.79 4.34
CA ARG A 366 -19.10 -26.93 4.93
C ARG A 366 -18.11 -27.84 5.64
N LEU A 367 -18.05 -27.68 6.96
CA LEU A 367 -17.14 -28.43 7.82
C LEU A 367 -17.72 -29.80 8.15
N ASN A 368 -16.87 -30.83 8.14
CA ASN A 368 -17.20 -32.22 8.47
C ASN A 368 -18.53 -32.74 7.86
N PRO A 369 -18.70 -32.71 6.53
CA PRO A 369 -19.86 -33.32 5.88
C PRO A 369 -19.88 -34.85 6.11
N SER A 370 -21.04 -35.48 5.88
CA SER A 370 -21.17 -36.94 5.92
C SER A 370 -20.27 -37.60 4.88
N ASP A 371 -19.75 -38.79 5.17
CA ASP A 371 -18.91 -39.57 4.26
C ASP A 371 -19.59 -39.84 2.91
N ASP A 372 -20.92 -39.95 2.89
CA ASP A 372 -21.73 -40.16 1.69
C ASP A 372 -21.98 -38.87 0.87
N PHE A 373 -21.49 -37.72 1.34
CA PHE A 373 -21.64 -36.46 0.63
C PHE A 373 -20.95 -36.50 -0.74
N ILE A 374 -21.67 -36.10 -1.78
CA ILE A 374 -21.18 -36.15 -3.16
C ILE A 374 -20.50 -34.82 -3.50
N LEU A 375 -19.24 -34.92 -3.93
CA LEU A 375 -18.47 -33.77 -4.37
C LEU A 375 -18.96 -33.25 -5.72
N THR A 376 -19.16 -31.93 -5.83
CA THR A 376 -19.60 -31.28 -7.07
C THR A 376 -18.49 -30.42 -7.66
N LYS A 377 -18.73 -29.93 -8.89
CA LYS A 377 -17.82 -29.00 -9.57
C LYS A 377 -17.73 -27.68 -8.80
N ASN A 378 -16.57 -27.01 -8.87
CA ASN A 378 -16.29 -25.74 -8.18
C ASN A 378 -16.28 -25.84 -6.65
N MET A 379 -16.02 -27.03 -6.09
CA MET A 379 -15.70 -27.19 -4.68
C MET A 379 -14.20 -27.06 -4.42
N GLY A 380 -13.85 -26.48 -3.28
CA GLY A 380 -12.51 -26.52 -2.70
C GLY A 380 -12.43 -27.52 -1.55
N ALA A 381 -11.25 -28.08 -1.30
CA ALA A 381 -10.97 -28.87 -0.11
C ALA A 381 -10.37 -27.97 0.96
N ILE A 382 -10.98 -27.95 2.16
CA ILE A 382 -10.45 -27.23 3.32
C ILE A 382 -9.59 -28.22 4.10
N VAL A 383 -8.28 -28.03 4.07
CA VAL A 383 -7.31 -28.97 4.65
C VAL A 383 -6.46 -28.30 5.72
N LEU A 384 -6.06 -29.07 6.73
CA LEU A 384 -5.03 -28.71 7.68
C LEU A 384 -3.80 -29.58 7.43
N GLY A 385 -2.67 -28.96 7.15
CA GLY A 385 -1.44 -29.68 6.86
C GLY A 385 -0.26 -28.76 6.62
N GLU A 386 0.90 -29.36 6.36
CA GLU A 386 2.13 -28.62 6.10
C GLU A 386 1.97 -27.70 4.87
N GLU A 387 2.33 -26.44 5.02
CA GLU A 387 2.44 -25.48 3.93
C GLU A 387 3.63 -25.86 3.04
N LYS A 388 3.35 -26.49 1.90
CA LYS A 388 4.40 -26.86 0.94
C LYS A 388 4.65 -25.70 -0.02
N TRP A 389 5.41 -24.71 0.45
CA TRP A 389 5.74 -23.49 -0.30
C TRP A 389 6.42 -23.73 -1.66
N TRP A 390 7.00 -24.92 -1.91
CA TRP A 390 7.67 -25.28 -3.16
C TRP A 390 6.83 -26.10 -4.17
N MET A 391 5.61 -26.53 -3.82
CA MET A 391 4.77 -27.34 -4.73
C MET A 391 3.78 -26.52 -5.57
N ILE A 392 3.72 -25.20 -5.40
CA ILE A 392 2.92 -24.28 -6.24
C ILE A 392 3.77 -23.80 -7.44
N LYS A 393 4.37 -24.74 -8.17
CA LYS A 393 5.17 -24.47 -9.37
C LYS A 393 4.44 -24.87 -10.63
#